data_AF-A0A1C6JH38-F1
#
_entry.id   AF-A0A1C6JH38-F1
#
_cell.length_a   1.000
_cell.length_b   1.000
_cell.length_c   1.000
_cell.angle_alpha   90.00
_cell.angle_beta   90.00
_cell.angle_gamma   90.00
#
_symmetry.space_group_name_H-M   'P 1'
#
loop_
_entity.id
_entity.type
_entity.pdbx_description
1 polymer ?
#
loop_
_entity_poly.entity_id
_entity_poly.type
_entity_poly.pdbx_seq_one_letter_code
_entity_poly.pdbx_strand_id
1 'polypeptide(L)'
;MFFNRLRNRAKTKNQNKAGTVVIIDSGSAGNKSSSFIRSEKKDLGEGMFMTYDLIRNGMGGTTLRNVFLHDSTAHEKYLIVDEKGDICNFPGVENEQEVLEYADCKLIYPYVQFVFNIYIFENGETIIDWLYQPDGRYWEDEDGFGGEDDVEVEFRARIDRKGRYLCKYYLKK
;
A
#
# COMPACT_ATOMS: atom_id res chain seq x y z
N MET A 1 64.60 3.07 0.83
CA MET A 1 64.06 4.24 0.10
C MET A 1 63.35 3.74 -1.15
N PHE A 2 62.32 4.49 -1.57
CA PHE A 2 61.54 4.39 -2.82
C PHE A 2 60.31 3.45 -2.84
N PHE A 3 59.21 4.12 -2.53
CA PHE A 3 57.84 3.93 -2.98
C PHE A 3 57.71 3.54 -4.46
N ASN A 4 56.71 2.71 -4.77
CA ASN A 4 55.84 3.02 -5.90
C ASN A 4 54.40 2.54 -5.66
N ARG A 5 53.51 3.52 -5.49
CA ARG A 5 52.09 3.39 -5.20
C ARG A 5 51.35 3.90 -6.44
N LEU A 6 50.83 3.00 -7.28
CA LEU A 6 49.99 3.37 -8.41
C LEU A 6 48.62 3.85 -7.89
N ARG A 7 48.38 5.16 -7.98
CA ARG A 7 47.07 5.80 -7.78
C ARG A 7 46.31 5.73 -9.11
N ASN A 8 45.24 4.93 -9.16
CA ASN A 8 44.17 5.16 -10.12
C ASN A 8 43.01 5.85 -9.39
N ARG A 9 42.78 7.11 -9.76
CA ARG A 9 41.73 7.99 -9.24
C ARG A 9 40.55 7.91 -10.20
N ALA A 10 39.61 7.00 -9.94
CA ALA A 10 38.32 7.00 -10.61
C ALA A 10 37.38 7.96 -9.87
N LYS A 11 36.93 9.01 -10.56
CA LYS A 11 35.83 9.89 -10.12
C LYS A 11 34.53 9.13 -10.34
N THR A 12 33.78 8.81 -9.29
CA THR A 12 32.42 8.30 -9.43
C THR A 12 31.44 9.39 -9.05
N LYS A 13 30.65 9.79 -10.06
CA LYS A 13 29.57 10.76 -10.00
C LYS A 13 28.50 10.31 -8.99
N ASN A 14 28.06 11.25 -8.18
CA ASN A 14 26.86 11.14 -7.37
C ASN A 14 25.65 11.13 -8.33
N GLN A 15 24.87 10.06 -8.34
CA GLN A 15 23.54 10.00 -8.97
C GLN A 15 22.60 9.19 -8.09
N ASN A 16 21.59 9.88 -7.55
CA ASN A 16 20.40 9.33 -6.94
C ASN A 16 19.80 8.21 -7.80
N LYS A 17 19.56 7.03 -7.24
CA LYS A 17 18.61 6.06 -7.81
C LYS A 17 17.88 5.27 -6.71
N ALA A 18 16.57 5.47 -6.73
CA ALA A 18 15.45 4.56 -6.46
C ALA A 18 15.69 3.38 -5.50
N GLY A 19 14.81 3.30 -4.49
CA GLY A 19 14.71 2.20 -3.54
C GLY A 19 14.78 0.85 -4.22
N THR A 20 15.62 -0.01 -3.67
CA THR A 20 15.85 -1.37 -4.17
C THR A 20 14.62 -2.23 -3.84
N VAL A 21 13.89 -2.66 -4.87
CA VAL A 21 12.83 -3.67 -4.73
C VAL A 21 13.52 -5.03 -4.58
N VAL A 22 13.39 -5.64 -3.40
CA VAL A 22 13.89 -7.00 -3.15
C VAL A 22 12.75 -7.97 -3.46
N ILE A 23 12.91 -8.73 -4.54
CA ILE A 23 12.02 -9.84 -4.89
C ILE A 23 12.39 -11.01 -3.98
N ILE A 24 11.50 -11.39 -3.07
CA ILE A 24 11.66 -12.59 -2.24
C ILE A 24 10.79 -13.67 -2.86
N ASP A 25 11.41 -14.56 -3.64
CA ASP A 25 10.74 -15.78 -4.08
C ASP A 25 10.87 -16.82 -2.96
N SER A 26 9.77 -17.13 -2.30
CA SER A 26 9.69 -18.23 -1.34
C SER A 26 8.65 -19.23 -1.84
N GLY A 27 9.15 -20.36 -2.32
CA GLY A 27 8.36 -21.44 -2.88
C GLY A 27 7.42 -22.06 -1.85
N SER A 28 6.13 -22.05 -2.19
CA SER A 28 5.15 -23.08 -1.82
C SER A 28 4.08 -23.07 -2.91
N ALA A 29 3.98 -24.17 -3.66
CA ALA A 29 3.00 -24.37 -4.72
C ALA A 29 1.62 -24.67 -4.10
N GLY A 30 1.02 -23.65 -3.48
CA GLY A 30 -0.43 -23.54 -3.38
C GLY A 30 -0.97 -23.05 -4.72
N ASN A 31 -2.13 -23.54 -5.14
CA ASN A 31 -2.77 -23.21 -6.41
C ASN A 31 -3.10 -21.69 -6.45
N LYS A 32 -2.12 -20.87 -6.86
CA LYS A 32 -2.28 -19.40 -6.86
C LYS A 32 -3.34 -19.05 -7.89
N SER A 33 -4.35 -18.30 -7.45
CA SER A 33 -5.43 -17.76 -8.29
C SER A 33 -4.87 -17.17 -9.59
N SER A 34 -5.61 -17.29 -10.70
CA SER A 34 -5.25 -16.68 -11.99
C SER A 34 -5.07 -15.16 -11.93
N SER A 35 -5.56 -14.52 -10.85
CA SER A 35 -5.36 -13.10 -10.56
C SER A 35 -4.01 -12.78 -9.91
N PHE A 36 -3.29 -13.74 -9.32
CA PHE A 36 -2.02 -13.49 -8.65
C PHE A 36 -0.93 -13.06 -9.63
N ILE A 37 -0.21 -11.97 -9.31
CA ILE A 37 0.91 -11.48 -10.12
C ILE A 37 2.24 -11.82 -9.43
N ARG A 38 2.47 -11.28 -8.22
CA ARG A 38 3.70 -11.49 -7.45
C ARG A 38 3.52 -11.05 -6.00
N SER A 39 4.42 -11.51 -5.13
CA SER A 39 4.54 -10.96 -3.79
C SER A 39 5.65 -9.90 -3.78
N GLU A 40 5.45 -8.83 -3.03
CA GLU A 40 6.41 -7.74 -2.90
C GLU A 40 6.73 -7.43 -1.44
N LYS A 41 7.87 -6.77 -1.24
CA LYS A 41 8.30 -6.20 0.03
C LYS A 41 8.64 -4.73 -0.17
N LYS A 42 8.10 -3.87 0.68
CA LYS A 42 8.37 -2.44 0.70
C LYS A 42 8.96 -2.04 2.05
N ASP A 43 10.15 -1.46 2.03
CA ASP A 43 10.77 -0.85 3.22
C ASP A 43 9.99 0.40 3.63
N LEU A 44 9.67 0.50 4.92
CA LEU A 44 8.94 1.61 5.51
C LEU A 44 9.78 2.39 6.53
N GLY A 45 11.08 2.10 6.69
CA GLY A 45 11.94 2.81 7.65
C GLY A 45 11.74 2.36 9.10
N GLU A 46 12.64 2.81 10.00
CA GLU A 46 12.61 2.49 11.44
C GLU A 46 12.58 0.97 11.80
N GLY A 47 13.07 0.12 10.90
CA GLY A 47 12.98 -1.34 11.04
C GLY A 47 11.62 -1.92 10.68
N MET A 48 10.73 -1.12 10.10
CA MET A 48 9.42 -1.49 9.60
C MET A 48 9.48 -1.81 8.12
N PHE A 49 8.77 -2.84 7.69
CA PHE A 49 8.52 -3.11 6.27
C PHE A 49 7.16 -3.74 6.10
N MET A 50 6.56 -3.60 4.92
CA MET A 50 5.36 -4.34 4.56
C MET A 50 5.65 -5.40 3.51
N THR A 51 4.89 -6.49 3.55
CA THR A 51 4.81 -7.48 2.47
C THR A 51 3.37 -7.58 2.00
N TYR A 52 3.17 -7.84 0.72
CA TYR A 52 1.84 -7.97 0.13
C TYR A 52 1.86 -8.80 -1.14
N ASP A 53 0.71 -9.33 -1.50
CA ASP A 53 0.48 -9.94 -2.80
C ASP A 53 -0.15 -8.91 -3.73
N LEU A 54 0.53 -8.65 -4.85
CA LEU A 54 -0.03 -7.88 -5.95
C LEU A 54 -0.84 -8.82 -6.83
N ILE A 55 -2.11 -8.49 -7.02
CA ILE A 55 -3.05 -9.27 -7.83
C ILE A 55 -3.76 -8.37 -8.84
N ARG A 56 -4.34 -8.95 -9.89
CA ARG A 56 -5.26 -8.26 -10.80
C ARG A 56 -6.55 -7.93 -10.06
N ASN A 57 -7.04 -6.69 -10.21
CA ASN A 57 -8.29 -6.25 -9.58
C ASN A 57 -9.55 -6.66 -10.39
N GLY A 58 -9.37 -7.21 -11.60
CA GLY A 58 -10.47 -7.61 -12.49
C GLY A 58 -11.02 -6.49 -13.38
N MET A 59 -10.40 -5.30 -13.37
CA MET A 59 -10.84 -4.09 -14.07
C MET A 59 -9.67 -3.41 -14.78
N GLY A 60 -8.79 -4.19 -15.42
CA GLY A 60 -7.60 -3.68 -16.10
C GLY A 60 -6.45 -3.20 -15.19
N GLY A 61 -6.65 -3.16 -13.86
CA GLY A 61 -5.67 -2.68 -12.88
C GLY A 61 -5.13 -3.76 -11.93
N THR A 62 -4.46 -3.31 -10.87
CA THR A 62 -3.93 -4.18 -9.80
C THR A 62 -4.39 -3.71 -8.43
N THR A 63 -4.39 -4.63 -7.47
CA THR A 63 -4.73 -4.37 -6.07
C THR A 63 -3.86 -5.24 -5.15
N LEU A 64 -3.93 -4.96 -3.84
CA LEU A 64 -3.10 -5.59 -2.82
C LEU A 64 -3.93 -6.54 -1.96
N ARG A 65 -3.41 -7.73 -1.71
CA ARG A 65 -3.94 -8.70 -0.73
C ARG A 65 -2.85 -9.13 0.23
N ASN A 66 -3.24 -9.77 1.34
CA ASN A 66 -2.28 -10.30 2.32
C ASN A 66 -1.25 -9.24 2.75
N VAL A 67 -1.71 -8.03 3.06
CA VAL A 67 -0.84 -6.93 3.48
C VAL A 67 -0.46 -7.16 4.93
N PHE A 68 0.79 -7.53 5.15
CA PHE A 68 1.38 -7.65 6.49
C PHE A 68 2.35 -6.51 6.76
N LEU A 69 2.22 -5.90 7.92
CA LEU A 69 3.22 -5.01 8.51
C LEU A 69 4.16 -5.83 9.39
N HIS A 70 5.46 -5.66 9.21
CA HIS A 70 6.50 -6.35 9.98
C HIS A 70 7.32 -5.34 10.75
N ASP A 71 7.59 -5.66 12.03
CA ASP A 71 8.56 -4.96 12.86
C ASP A 71 9.78 -5.87 13.07
N SER A 72 10.88 -5.55 12.39
CA SER A 72 12.12 -6.33 12.52
C SER A 72 12.82 -6.15 13.87
N THR A 73 12.51 -5.08 14.61
CA THR A 73 13.10 -4.82 15.93
C THR A 73 12.40 -5.63 17.02
N ALA A 74 11.08 -5.78 16.89
CA ALA A 74 10.27 -6.58 17.81
C ALA A 74 10.14 -8.05 17.39
N HIS A 75 10.52 -8.38 16.15
CA HIS A 75 10.26 -9.69 15.52
C HIS A 75 8.77 -10.06 15.46
N GLU A 76 7.92 -9.05 15.24
CA GLU A 76 6.46 -9.19 15.20
C GLU A 76 5.93 -8.91 13.78
N LYS A 77 4.75 -9.48 13.47
CA LYS A 77 4.01 -9.23 12.23
C LYS A 77 2.52 -9.03 12.50
N TYR A 78 1.90 -8.16 11.73
CA TYR A 78 0.52 -7.70 11.90
C TYR A 78 -0.21 -7.71 10.55
N LEU A 79 -1.39 -8.33 10.49
CA LEU A 79 -2.22 -8.34 9.29
C LEU A 79 -3.01 -7.02 9.21
N ILE A 80 -2.86 -6.31 8.09
CA ILE A 80 -3.53 -5.03 7.82
C ILE A 80 -4.67 -5.22 6.81
N VAL A 81 -4.45 -6.01 5.77
CA VAL A 81 -5.46 -6.37 4.77
C VAL A 81 -5.38 -7.86 4.54
N ASP A 82 -6.51 -8.55 4.62
CA ASP A 82 -6.56 -10.01 4.50
C ASP A 82 -6.45 -10.52 3.04
N GLU A 83 -6.58 -11.83 2.87
CA GLU A 83 -6.52 -12.48 1.55
C GLU A 83 -7.69 -12.10 0.63
N LYS A 84 -8.82 -11.66 1.21
CA LYS A 84 -10.01 -11.24 0.47
C LYS A 84 -9.92 -9.78 0.06
N GLY A 85 -9.24 -8.96 0.85
CA GLY A 85 -9.10 -7.52 0.66
C GLY A 85 -9.72 -6.71 1.79
N ASP A 86 -10.26 -7.37 2.82
CA ASP A 86 -10.89 -6.70 3.95
C ASP A 86 -9.81 -6.03 4.83
N ILE A 87 -10.03 -4.76 5.16
CA ILE A 87 -9.17 -3.98 6.06
C ILE A 87 -9.40 -4.48 7.49
N CYS A 88 -8.35 -5.05 8.09
CA CYS A 88 -8.40 -5.61 9.44
C CYS A 88 -8.47 -4.51 10.49
N ASN A 89 -9.22 -4.75 11.58
CA ASN A 89 -9.40 -3.81 12.69
C ASN A 89 -9.85 -2.40 12.28
N PHE A 90 -10.67 -2.32 11.22
CA PHE A 90 -11.15 -1.05 10.66
C PHE A 90 -11.77 -0.15 11.76
N PRO A 91 -11.27 1.09 11.93
CA PRO A 91 -11.68 1.95 13.04
C PRO A 91 -13.01 2.69 12.78
N GLY A 92 -13.57 2.58 11.57
CA GLY A 92 -14.64 3.44 11.08
C GLY A 92 -14.12 4.71 10.43
N VAL A 93 -15.06 5.55 9.98
CA VAL A 93 -14.79 6.81 9.28
C VAL A 93 -15.27 8.00 10.13
N GLU A 94 -14.51 9.09 10.12
CA GLU A 94 -14.91 10.37 10.69
C GLU A 94 -15.95 11.04 9.80
N ASN A 95 -16.98 11.65 10.41
CA ASN A 95 -18.10 12.27 9.69
C ASN A 95 -18.73 11.34 8.63
N GLU A 96 -18.89 10.06 8.98
CA GLU A 96 -19.36 9.00 8.07
C GLU A 96 -20.60 9.40 7.28
N GLN A 97 -21.60 10.03 7.90
CA GLN A 97 -22.80 10.47 7.20
C GLN A 97 -22.51 11.48 6.07
N GLU A 98 -21.62 12.45 6.30
CA GLU A 98 -21.22 13.42 5.27
C GLU A 98 -20.46 12.73 4.13
N VAL A 99 -19.65 11.72 4.47
CA VAL A 99 -18.92 10.91 3.49
C VAL A 99 -19.87 10.05 2.66
N LEU A 100 -20.89 9.44 3.28
CA LEU A 100 -21.91 8.66 2.58
C LEU A 100 -22.70 9.52 1.59
N GLU A 101 -23.03 10.75 1.98
CA GLU A 101 -23.69 11.73 1.12
C GLU A 101 -22.79 12.21 -0.02
N TYR A 102 -21.52 12.54 0.29
CA TYR A 102 -20.52 12.93 -0.71
C TYR A 102 -20.28 11.84 -1.74
N ALA A 103 -20.15 10.59 -1.29
CA ALA A 103 -19.84 9.44 -2.11
C ALA A 103 -21.08 8.79 -2.75
N ASP A 104 -22.28 9.35 -2.56
CA ASP A 104 -23.57 8.77 -2.96
C ASP A 104 -23.69 7.26 -2.68
N CYS A 105 -23.39 6.86 -1.45
CA CYS A 105 -23.39 5.45 -1.05
C CYS A 105 -24.11 5.22 0.28
N LYS A 106 -24.56 3.97 0.49
CA LYS A 106 -25.35 3.60 1.69
C LYS A 106 -24.51 3.13 2.86
N LEU A 107 -23.31 2.65 2.60
CA LEU A 107 -22.38 2.13 3.60
C LEU A 107 -20.96 2.19 3.06
N ILE A 108 -19.99 2.34 3.95
CA ILE A 108 -18.57 2.23 3.62
C ILE A 108 -18.12 0.79 3.88
N TYR A 109 -17.76 0.07 2.82
CA TYR A 109 -17.24 -1.29 2.96
C TYR A 109 -15.71 -1.23 3.07
N PRO A 110 -15.10 -1.66 4.20
CA PRO A 110 -13.67 -1.50 4.45
C PRO A 110 -12.85 -2.52 3.66
N TYR A 111 -12.72 -2.27 2.35
CA TYR A 111 -12.17 -3.23 1.40
C TYR A 111 -11.28 -2.56 0.35
N VAL A 112 -10.13 -3.18 0.12
CA VAL A 112 -9.13 -2.69 -0.82
C VAL A 112 -9.39 -3.24 -2.21
N GLN A 113 -10.06 -2.47 -3.06
CA GLN A 113 -10.20 -2.79 -4.48
C GLN A 113 -9.18 -2.04 -5.34
N PHE A 114 -8.72 -0.87 -4.89
CA PHE A 114 -7.86 0.04 -5.64
C PHE A 114 -6.59 0.38 -4.84
N VAL A 115 -6.23 1.67 -4.80
CA VAL A 115 -5.03 2.16 -4.14
C VAL A 115 -5.14 1.97 -2.63
N PHE A 116 -4.12 1.35 -2.05
CA PHE A 116 -3.91 1.28 -0.62
C PHE A 116 -2.42 1.42 -0.36
N ASN A 117 -2.02 2.36 0.50
CA ASN A 117 -0.61 2.69 0.68
C ASN A 117 -0.30 2.97 2.14
N ILE A 118 0.74 2.31 2.65
CA ILE A 118 1.36 2.60 3.95
C ILE A 118 2.64 3.38 3.68
N TYR A 119 2.78 4.55 4.29
CA TYR A 119 3.93 5.43 4.13
C TYR A 119 5.10 5.02 5.04
N ILE A 120 6.22 5.72 4.91
CA ILE A 120 7.36 5.52 5.81
C ILE A 120 6.98 5.88 7.25
N PHE A 121 7.53 5.14 8.21
CA PHE A 121 7.40 5.42 9.62
C PHE A 121 8.28 6.61 10.02
N GLU A 122 7.70 7.49 10.83
CA GLU A 122 8.37 8.61 11.46
C GLU A 122 7.96 8.65 12.94
N ASN A 123 8.93 8.48 13.83
CA ASN A 123 8.72 8.46 15.29
C ASN A 123 7.71 7.38 15.74
N GLY A 124 7.74 6.19 15.13
CA GLY A 124 6.89 5.06 15.51
C GLY A 124 5.44 5.12 15.01
N GLU A 125 5.08 6.11 14.19
CA GLU A 125 3.78 6.21 13.53
C GLU A 125 3.95 6.29 12.01
N THR A 126 2.90 5.93 11.26
CA THR A 126 2.84 6.17 9.81
C THR A 126 1.42 6.49 9.37
N ILE A 127 1.32 7.00 8.15
CA ILE A 127 0.07 7.29 7.45
C ILE A 127 -0.33 6.08 6.60
N ILE A 128 -1.64 5.83 6.52
CA ILE A 128 -2.26 4.95 5.52
C ILE A 128 -3.21 5.78 4.66
N ASP A 129 -3.05 5.68 3.34
CA ASP A 129 -4.03 6.17 2.37
C ASP A 129 -4.80 4.98 1.77
N TRP A 130 -6.10 5.16 1.59
CA TRP A 130 -7.01 4.18 0.98
C TRP A 130 -7.94 4.90 0.01
N LEU A 131 -7.88 4.53 -1.27
CA LEU A 131 -8.82 4.97 -2.28
C LEU A 131 -10.06 4.09 -2.23
N TYR A 132 -11.19 4.71 -1.90
CA TYR A 132 -12.50 4.10 -1.86
C TYR A 132 -13.32 4.57 -3.07
N GLN A 133 -13.87 3.60 -3.79
CA GLN A 133 -14.84 3.82 -4.86
C GLN A 133 -16.06 2.96 -4.53
N PRO A 134 -17.20 3.57 -4.13
CA PRO A 134 -18.36 2.84 -3.65
C PRO A 134 -19.02 1.95 -4.73
N ASP A 135 -18.96 2.39 -5.98
CA ASP A 135 -19.54 1.69 -7.14
C ASP A 135 -18.64 0.53 -7.62
N GLY A 136 -17.39 0.51 -7.14
CA GLY A 136 -16.40 -0.50 -7.45
C GLY A 136 -15.95 -0.49 -8.91
N ARG A 137 -16.11 0.58 -9.69
CA ARG A 137 -15.70 0.60 -11.11
C ARG A 137 -14.38 1.34 -11.31
N TYR A 138 -13.42 0.65 -11.93
CA TYR A 138 -12.23 1.28 -12.52
C TYR A 138 -12.56 1.62 -13.98
N TRP A 139 -12.32 2.87 -14.36
CA TRP A 139 -12.43 3.45 -15.70
C TRP A 139 -12.42 2.45 -16.88
N GLU A 140 -13.60 2.14 -17.41
CA GLU A 140 -13.80 1.74 -18.81
C GLU A 140 -15.07 2.44 -19.32
N ASP A 141 -14.91 3.41 -20.20
CA ASP A 141 -15.89 3.65 -21.26
C ASP A 141 -15.50 2.82 -22.49
N GLU A 142 -16.45 2.56 -23.40
CA GLU A 142 -16.24 1.74 -24.60
C GLU A 142 -15.23 2.35 -25.62
N ASP A 143 -14.74 3.59 -25.42
CA ASP A 143 -13.88 4.30 -26.38
C ASP A 143 -12.62 5.01 -25.80
N GLY A 144 -12.31 4.88 -24.50
CA GLY A 144 -10.98 5.16 -23.96
C GLY A 144 -10.60 6.63 -23.75
N PHE A 145 -11.55 7.53 -23.49
CA PHE A 145 -11.25 8.90 -23.02
C PHE A 145 -12.31 9.40 -22.02
N GLY A 146 -11.90 9.46 -20.75
CA GLY A 146 -12.73 9.74 -19.58
C GLY A 146 -13.65 10.96 -19.69
N GLY A 147 -14.88 10.77 -19.23
CA GLY A 147 -15.95 11.75 -19.33
C GLY A 147 -17.09 11.59 -18.33
N GLU A 148 -16.90 10.96 -17.17
CA GLU A 148 -17.87 11.02 -16.07
C GLU A 148 -17.20 11.50 -14.77
N ASP A 149 -17.87 12.44 -14.09
CA ASP A 149 -17.47 13.02 -12.79
C ASP A 149 -17.79 12.00 -11.67
N ASP A 150 -17.02 10.92 -11.59
CA ASP A 150 -17.16 9.97 -10.49
C ASP A 150 -16.40 10.44 -9.24
N VAL A 151 -17.03 10.24 -8.08
CA VAL A 151 -16.53 10.73 -6.79
C VAL A 151 -15.40 9.83 -6.28
N GLU A 152 -14.16 10.29 -6.45
CA GLU A 152 -13.00 9.68 -5.81
C GLU A 152 -12.98 10.02 -4.32
N VAL A 153 -13.10 8.99 -3.47
CA VAL A 153 -13.05 9.15 -2.01
C VAL A 153 -11.70 8.66 -1.52
N GLU A 154 -10.77 9.58 -1.31
CA GLU A 154 -9.49 9.26 -0.69
C GLU A 154 -9.59 9.37 0.83
N PHE A 155 -9.42 8.24 1.53
CA PHE A 155 -9.33 8.20 2.98
C PHE A 155 -7.88 8.21 3.45
N ARG A 156 -7.67 8.81 4.63
CA ARG A 156 -6.42 8.79 5.36
C ARG A 156 -6.61 8.39 6.81
N ALA A 157 -5.69 7.62 7.36
CA ALA A 157 -5.60 7.32 8.78
C ALA A 157 -4.13 7.27 9.24
N ARG A 158 -3.92 7.17 10.56
CA ARG A 158 -2.61 6.89 11.15
C ARG A 158 -2.62 5.54 11.88
N ILE A 159 -1.52 4.82 11.79
CA ILE A 159 -1.27 3.61 12.56
C ILE A 159 0.06 3.66 13.29
N ASP A 160 0.18 2.90 14.37
CA ASP A 160 1.46 2.66 15.04
C ASP A 160 2.22 1.46 14.47
N ARG A 161 3.41 1.18 15.03
CA ARG A 161 4.26 0.03 14.64
C ARG A 161 3.57 -1.34 14.76
N LYS A 162 2.47 -1.43 15.52
CA LYS A 162 1.69 -2.66 15.70
C LYS A 162 0.50 -2.74 14.75
N GLY A 163 0.39 -1.80 13.80
CA GLY A 163 -0.75 -1.71 12.89
C GLY A 163 -2.04 -1.28 13.58
N ARG A 164 -1.96 -0.72 14.81
CA ARG A 164 -3.15 -0.24 15.52
C ARG A 164 -3.49 1.16 15.03
N TYR A 165 -4.75 1.36 14.67
CA TYR A 165 -5.27 2.67 14.29
C TYR A 165 -5.20 3.65 15.45
N LEU A 166 -4.60 4.80 15.19
CA LEU A 166 -4.49 5.93 16.13
C LEU A 166 -5.63 6.93 15.96
N CYS A 167 -6.34 6.85 14.83
CA CYS A 167 -7.53 7.61 14.53
C CYS A 167 -8.45 6.81 13.60
N LYS A 168 -9.69 7.28 13.45
CA LYS A 168 -10.58 6.83 12.37
C LYS A 168 -10.02 7.27 11.02
N TYR A 169 -10.51 6.67 9.94
CA TYR A 169 -10.26 7.20 8.61
C TYR A 169 -10.98 8.54 8.44
N TYR A 170 -10.32 9.53 7.85
CA TYR A 170 -10.92 10.82 7.51
C TYR A 170 -10.70 11.12 6.03
N LEU A 171 -11.60 11.90 5.44
CA LEU A 171 -11.50 12.32 4.05
C LEU A 171 -10.24 13.18 3.87
N LYS A 172 -9.40 12.78 2.92
CA LYS A 172 -8.24 13.55 2.50
C LYS A 172 -8.74 14.70 1.64
N LYS A 173 -8.58 15.92 2.14
CA LYS A 173 -8.90 17.17 1.46
C LYS A 173 -7.76 17.60 0.54
#